data_AF-A0A530QMK8-F1
#
_entry.id   AF-A0A530QMK8-F1
#
_cell.length_a   1.000
_cell.length_b   1.000
_cell.length_c   1.000
_cell.angle_alpha   90.00
_cell.angle_beta   90.00
_cell.angle_gamma   90.00
#
_symmetry.space_group_name_H-M   'P 1'
#
loop_
_entity.id
_entity.type
_entity.pdbx_description
1 polymer ?
#
loop_
_entity_poly.entity_id
_entity_poly.type
_entity_poly.pdbx_seq_one_letter_code
_entity_poly.pdbx_strand_id
1 'polypeptide(L)'
;LAGLNEAERGEITLRLTSGGAVLAEQRVAVRLLARDEWGGVVDMAQLLAAFVMPNDPAIAGLLRSAAELLAAHGHPSSLDGYQSGNPQRAFMLAAAIYSAIAGLSLHYAEPPASFESRGQKIRRPSIITAEKLATCLDTSLLFASALEATGLHPVVLMFQG
;
A
#
# COMPACT_ATOMS: atom_id res chain seq x y z
N LEU A 1 -10.40 19.41 -0.50
CA LEU A 1 -10.17 18.02 -0.97
C LEU A 1 -10.33 16.96 0.12
N ALA A 2 -10.61 17.29 1.39
CA ALA A 2 -10.66 16.34 2.52
C ALA A 2 -11.84 15.35 2.53
N GLY A 3 -12.57 15.18 1.41
CA GLY A 3 -13.78 14.36 1.32
C GLY A 3 -13.92 13.52 0.04
N LEU A 4 -12.87 13.38 -0.77
CA LEU A 4 -12.90 12.50 -1.95
C LEU A 4 -12.80 11.02 -1.52
N ASN A 5 -13.96 10.45 -1.18
CA ASN A 5 -14.13 9.02 -0.87
C ASN A 5 -14.42 8.19 -2.14
N GLU A 6 -14.83 8.86 -3.22
CA GLU A 6 -15.05 8.27 -4.54
C GLU A 6 -14.36 9.13 -5.59
N ALA A 7 -14.00 8.54 -6.72
CA ALA A 7 -13.42 9.30 -7.82
C ALA A 7 -14.43 10.30 -8.40
N GLU A 8 -13.98 11.52 -8.65
CA GLU A 8 -14.79 12.58 -9.22
C GLU A 8 -14.25 13.05 -10.57
N ARG A 9 -15.11 13.65 -11.39
CA ARG A 9 -14.70 14.33 -12.62
C ARG A 9 -14.33 15.76 -12.29
N GLY A 10 -13.14 16.18 -12.70
CA GLY A 10 -12.65 17.54 -12.61
C GLY A 10 -12.29 18.12 -13.97
N GLU A 11 -11.90 19.39 -13.98
CA GLU A 11 -11.41 20.09 -15.16
C GLU A 11 -10.14 20.87 -14.78
N ILE A 12 -9.09 20.74 -15.59
CA ILE A 12 -7.92 21.61 -15.55
C ILE A 12 -8.10 22.67 -16.62
N THR A 13 -8.11 23.93 -16.20
CA THR A 13 -8.18 25.08 -17.13
C THR A 13 -6.80 25.70 -17.27
N LEU A 14 -6.22 25.56 -18.47
CA LEU A 14 -4.97 26.16 -18.87
C LEU A 14 -5.29 27.46 -19.62
N ARG A 15 -4.79 28.59 -19.14
CA ARG A 15 -5.09 29.91 -19.72
C ARG A 15 -3.81 30.67 -20.01
N LEU A 16 -3.62 31.08 -21.26
CA LEU A 16 -2.55 31.97 -21.69
C LEU A 16 -3.07 33.41 -21.69
N THR A 17 -2.41 34.29 -20.94
CA THR A 17 -2.80 35.70 -20.83
C THR A 17 -1.66 36.64 -21.20
N SER A 18 -2.00 37.79 -21.77
CA SER A 18 -1.07 38.90 -22.02
C SER A 18 -1.81 40.23 -21.87
N GLY A 19 -1.23 41.16 -21.12
CA GLY A 19 -1.84 42.47 -20.88
C GLY A 19 -3.25 42.42 -20.27
N GLY A 20 -3.56 41.38 -19.49
CA GLY A 20 -4.90 41.15 -18.92
C GLY A 20 -5.92 40.52 -19.88
N ALA A 21 -5.58 40.36 -21.17
CA ALA A 21 -6.41 39.65 -22.14
C ALA A 21 -6.07 38.15 -22.15
N VAL A 22 -7.08 37.31 -22.31
CA VAL A 22 -6.92 35.87 -22.52
C VAL A 22 -6.64 35.63 -24.00
N LEU A 23 -5.43 35.17 -24.32
CA LEU A 23 -5.01 34.85 -25.68
C LEU A 23 -5.44 33.44 -26.10
N ALA A 24 -5.44 32.51 -25.14
CA ALA A 24 -5.91 31.14 -25.36
C ALA A 24 -6.40 30.54 -24.04
N GLU A 25 -7.40 29.65 -24.14
CA GLU A 25 -7.87 28.83 -23.03
C GLU A 25 -8.06 27.40 -23.53
N GLN A 26 -7.54 26.44 -22.77
CA GLN A 26 -7.75 25.02 -22.99
C GLN A 26 -8.31 24.42 -21.71
N ARG A 27 -9.35 23.61 -21.86
CA ARG A 27 -9.98 22.87 -20.76
C ARG A 27 -9.73 21.39 -20.98
N VAL A 28 -9.15 20.76 -19.97
CA VAL A 28 -8.79 19.34 -20.00
C VAL A 28 -9.60 18.64 -18.92
N ALA A 29 -10.48 17.73 -19.34
CA ALA A 29 -11.19 16.89 -18.40
C ALA A 29 -10.21 15.96 -17.69
N VAL A 30 -10.33 15.86 -16.36
CA VAL A 30 -9.50 14.98 -15.53
C VAL A 30 -10.35 14.14 -14.61
N ARG A 31 -9.80 13.00 -14.17
CA ARG A 31 -10.38 12.18 -13.10
C ARG A 31 -9.58 12.40 -11.84
N LEU A 32 -10.26 12.85 -10.79
CA LEU A 32 -9.70 13.00 -9.45
C LEU A 32 -9.92 11.68 -8.72
N LEU A 33 -8.85 10.95 -8.43
CA LEU A 33 -8.92 9.67 -7.72
C LEU A 33 -9.25 9.88 -6.24
N ALA A 34 -9.94 8.90 -5.66
CA ALA A 34 -10.14 8.88 -4.22
C ALA A 34 -8.80 8.74 -3.48
N ARG A 35 -8.76 9.13 -2.21
CA ARG A 35 -7.53 9.09 -1.39
C ARG A 35 -6.94 7.68 -1.22
N ASP A 36 -7.77 6.67 -1.35
CA ASP A 36 -7.47 5.26 -1.22
C ASP A 36 -7.41 4.57 -2.59
N GLU A 37 -7.50 5.33 -3.69
CA GLU A 37 -7.44 4.81 -5.04
C GLU A 37 -6.08 5.09 -5.66
N TRP A 38 -5.41 4.00 -6.04
CA TRP A 38 -4.19 4.06 -6.83
C TRP A 38 -4.56 3.98 -8.30
N GLY A 39 -3.97 4.82 -9.16
CA GLY A 39 -4.33 4.96 -10.58
C GLY A 39 -3.67 4.01 -11.56
N GLY A 40 -2.97 2.97 -11.08
CA GLY A 40 -2.34 1.96 -11.94
C GLY A 40 -0.89 2.26 -12.32
N VAL A 41 -0.22 1.28 -12.91
CA VAL A 41 1.22 1.31 -13.25
C VAL A 41 1.54 2.32 -14.35
N VAL A 42 0.62 2.51 -15.31
CA VAL A 42 0.87 3.38 -16.48
C VAL A 42 1.08 4.83 -16.06
N ASP A 43 0.24 5.33 -15.17
CA ASP A 43 0.23 6.74 -14.78
C ASP A 43 0.81 6.98 -13.37
N MET A 44 0.79 5.96 -12.49
CA MET A 44 1.02 6.14 -11.06
C MET A 44 1.91 5.06 -10.40
N ALA A 45 2.75 4.33 -11.16
CA ALA A 45 3.65 3.33 -10.57
C ALA A 45 4.46 3.86 -9.37
N GLN A 46 4.98 5.08 -9.49
CA GLN A 46 5.80 5.73 -8.45
C GLN A 46 5.01 6.04 -7.16
N LEU A 47 3.69 6.18 -7.24
CA LEU A 47 2.84 6.49 -6.10
C LEU A 47 2.41 5.26 -5.31
N LEU A 48 2.69 4.06 -5.80
CA LEU A 48 2.30 2.82 -5.11
C LEU A 48 2.93 2.72 -3.72
N ALA A 49 4.17 3.22 -3.56
CA ALA A 49 4.85 3.26 -2.26
C ALA A 49 4.10 4.10 -1.21
N ALA A 50 3.30 5.09 -1.63
CA ALA A 50 2.49 5.90 -0.71
C ALA A 50 1.37 5.09 -0.01
N PHE A 51 1.06 3.89 -0.52
CA PHE A 51 0.10 2.96 0.06
C PHE A 51 0.78 1.92 0.98
N VAL A 52 2.09 1.96 1.12
CA VAL A 52 2.81 1.26 2.19
C VAL A 52 2.65 2.09 3.47
N MET A 53 1.91 1.55 4.44
CA MET A 53 1.43 2.26 5.63
C MET A 53 2.00 1.62 6.91
N PRO A 54 3.32 1.71 7.17
CA PRO A 54 3.95 1.08 8.34
C PRO A 54 3.43 1.62 9.68
N ASN A 55 2.90 2.85 9.69
CA ASN A 55 2.34 3.50 10.87
C ASN A 55 0.83 3.30 11.05
N ASP A 56 0.18 2.48 10.22
CA ASP A 56 -1.25 2.17 10.44
C ASP A 56 -1.41 1.40 11.76
N PRO A 57 -2.41 1.73 12.60
CA PRO A 57 -2.57 1.11 13.92
C PRO A 57 -2.65 -0.43 13.90
N ALA A 58 -3.16 -1.03 12.83
CA ALA A 58 -3.24 -2.48 12.71
C ALA A 58 -1.86 -3.15 12.56
N ILE A 59 -0.85 -2.43 12.04
CA ILE A 59 0.51 -2.95 11.90
C ILE A 59 1.10 -3.27 13.28
N ALA A 60 0.87 -2.43 14.29
CA ALA A 60 1.38 -2.68 15.64
C ALA A 60 0.84 -4.00 16.24
N GLY A 61 -0.44 -4.33 15.97
CA GLY A 61 -1.03 -5.61 16.37
C GLY A 61 -0.39 -6.79 15.64
N LEU A 62 -0.21 -6.65 14.32
CA LEU A 62 0.43 -7.67 13.49
C LEU A 62 1.88 -7.95 13.90
N LEU A 63 2.66 -6.90 14.17
CA LEU A 63 4.05 -7.02 14.62
C LEU A 63 4.15 -7.72 15.98
N ARG A 64 3.21 -7.45 16.90
CA ARG A 64 3.14 -8.17 18.18
C ARG A 64 2.98 -9.67 17.95
N SER A 65 2.06 -10.08 17.08
CA SER A 65 1.87 -11.49 16.73
C SER A 65 3.11 -12.10 16.09
N ALA A 66 3.83 -11.37 15.23
CA ALA A 66 5.10 -11.84 14.68
C ALA A 66 6.18 -12.04 15.77
N ALA A 67 6.28 -11.12 16.72
CA ALA A 67 7.21 -11.23 17.85
C ALA A 67 6.87 -12.43 18.77
N GLU A 68 5.58 -12.67 19.02
CA GLU A 68 5.09 -13.84 19.77
C GLU A 68 5.41 -15.15 19.05
N LEU A 69 5.25 -15.20 17.72
CA LEU A 69 5.61 -16.36 16.91
C LEU A 69 7.11 -16.67 16.98
N LEU A 70 7.97 -15.65 16.93
CA LEU A 70 9.42 -15.83 17.11
C LEU A 70 9.74 -16.43 18.49
N ALA A 71 9.15 -15.87 19.55
CA ALA A 71 9.36 -16.34 20.92
C ALA A 71 8.89 -17.79 21.10
N ALA A 72 7.72 -18.13 20.55
CA ALA A 72 7.17 -19.49 20.63
C ALA A 72 8.07 -20.55 19.97
N HIS A 73 8.91 -20.15 19.00
CA HIS A 73 9.87 -21.02 18.33
C HIS A 73 11.30 -20.88 18.89
N GLY A 74 11.47 -20.25 20.06
CA GLY A 74 12.77 -20.12 20.73
C GLY A 74 13.72 -19.09 20.10
N HIS A 75 13.21 -18.18 19.26
CA HIS A 75 13.98 -17.10 18.68
C HIS A 75 13.81 -15.78 19.45
N PRO A 76 14.77 -14.84 19.37
CA PRO A 76 14.59 -13.50 19.91
C PRO A 76 13.35 -12.83 19.32
N SER A 77 12.50 -12.26 20.17
CA SER A 77 11.25 -11.58 19.78
C SER A 77 11.45 -10.16 19.26
N SER A 78 12.68 -9.63 19.33
CA SER A 78 13.02 -8.29 18.80
C SER A 78 12.73 -8.21 17.30
N LEU A 79 12.08 -7.13 16.88
CA LEU A 79 11.85 -6.85 15.46
C LEU A 79 12.88 -5.81 15.01
N ASP A 80 14.11 -6.27 14.88
CA ASP A 80 15.34 -5.46 14.81
C ASP A 80 15.83 -5.19 13.37
N GLY A 81 15.04 -5.53 12.37
CA GLY A 81 15.35 -5.32 10.96
C GLY A 81 16.76 -5.82 10.60
N TYR A 82 17.59 -4.92 10.08
CA TYR A 82 18.96 -5.23 9.67
C TYR A 82 20.03 -5.01 10.75
N GLN A 83 19.67 -4.68 12.00
CA GLN A 83 20.65 -4.29 13.04
C GLN A 83 21.69 -5.37 13.34
N SER A 84 21.33 -6.65 13.22
CA SER A 84 22.26 -7.77 13.42
C SER A 84 23.27 -7.98 12.29
N GLY A 85 23.05 -7.38 11.12
CA GLY A 85 23.85 -7.64 9.90
C GLY A 85 23.74 -9.07 9.36
N ASN A 86 22.80 -9.88 9.89
CA ASN A 86 22.66 -11.29 9.57
C ASN A 86 21.51 -11.52 8.57
N PRO A 87 21.77 -12.01 7.34
CA PRO A 87 20.73 -12.28 6.34
C PRO A 87 19.68 -13.31 6.79
N GLN A 88 20.10 -14.33 7.53
CA GLN A 88 19.20 -15.35 8.08
C GLN A 88 18.23 -14.74 9.10
N ARG A 89 18.68 -13.73 9.86
CA ARG A 89 17.78 -12.99 10.76
C ARG A 89 16.74 -12.19 9.98
N ALA A 90 17.15 -11.46 8.94
CA ALA A 90 16.21 -10.73 8.09
C ALA A 90 15.16 -11.66 7.46
N PHE A 91 15.57 -12.83 6.96
CA PHE A 91 14.67 -13.85 6.44
C PHE A 91 13.70 -14.37 7.51
N MET A 92 14.20 -14.64 8.72
CA MET A 92 13.38 -15.09 9.84
C MET A 92 12.33 -14.06 10.25
N LEU A 93 12.68 -12.77 10.29
CA LEU A 93 11.72 -11.68 10.54
C LEU A 93 10.63 -11.66 9.46
N ALA A 94 11.02 -11.73 8.19
CA ALA A 94 10.06 -11.78 7.08
C ALA A 94 9.13 -13.00 7.16
N ALA A 95 9.66 -14.18 7.52
CA ALA A 95 8.86 -15.39 7.70
C ALA A 95 7.88 -15.28 8.88
N ALA A 96 8.30 -14.67 10.01
CA ALA A 96 7.44 -14.43 11.15
C ALA A 96 6.29 -13.46 10.82
N ILE A 97 6.59 -12.39 10.08
CA ILE A 97 5.58 -11.44 9.59
C ILE A 97 4.62 -12.12 8.62
N TYR A 98 5.13 -12.89 7.65
CA TYR A 98 4.29 -13.65 6.73
C TYR A 98 3.33 -14.58 7.49
N SER A 99 3.85 -15.29 8.50
CA SER A 99 3.07 -16.21 9.33
C SER A 99 2.01 -15.48 10.15
N ALA A 100 2.32 -14.29 10.68
CA ALA A 100 1.36 -13.45 11.37
C ALA A 100 0.23 -12.97 10.41
N ILE A 101 0.57 -12.60 9.18
CA ILE A 101 -0.41 -12.20 8.16
C ILE A 101 -1.28 -13.41 7.76
N ALA A 102 -0.68 -14.57 7.56
CA ALA A 102 -1.40 -15.81 7.27
C ALA A 102 -2.38 -16.17 8.41
N GLY A 103 -1.97 -15.95 9.66
CA GLY A 103 -2.81 -16.13 10.85
C GLY A 103 -4.01 -15.16 10.91
N LEU A 104 -4.06 -14.12 10.08
CA LEU A 104 -5.26 -13.29 9.95
C LEU A 104 -6.41 -14.01 9.25
N SER A 105 -6.14 -15.11 8.52
CA SER A 105 -7.12 -15.89 7.76
C SER A 105 -7.93 -15.04 6.78
N LEU A 106 -7.23 -14.28 5.93
CA LEU A 106 -7.85 -13.40 4.95
C LEU A 106 -8.51 -14.18 3.81
N HIS A 107 -9.70 -13.74 3.40
CA HIS A 107 -10.34 -14.16 2.17
C HIS A 107 -9.90 -13.29 1.00
N TYR A 108 -9.79 -13.90 -0.18
CA TYR A 108 -9.44 -13.19 -1.40
C TYR A 108 -10.63 -12.40 -1.94
N ALA A 109 -10.42 -11.12 -2.23
CA ALA A 109 -11.32 -10.31 -3.04
C ALA A 109 -10.82 -10.25 -4.48
N GLU A 110 -11.73 -10.48 -5.41
CA GLU A 110 -11.45 -10.30 -6.84
C GLU A 110 -11.14 -8.82 -7.13
N PRO A 111 -9.97 -8.50 -7.71
CA PRO A 111 -9.67 -7.13 -8.12
C PRO A 111 -10.53 -6.73 -9.34
N PRO A 112 -10.73 -5.43 -9.59
CA PRO A 112 -11.38 -4.99 -10.82
C PRO A 112 -10.56 -5.40 -12.04
N ALA A 113 -11.26 -5.68 -13.15
CA ALA A 113 -10.60 -5.98 -14.42
C ALA A 113 -9.63 -4.85 -14.81
N SER A 114 -8.42 -5.22 -15.26
CA SER A 114 -7.37 -4.29 -15.69
C SER A 114 -6.84 -3.34 -14.58
N PHE A 115 -6.91 -3.74 -13.30
CA PHE A 115 -6.43 -2.93 -12.17
C PHE A 115 -4.98 -2.47 -12.29
N GLU A 116 -4.13 -3.26 -12.95
CA GLU A 116 -2.71 -2.90 -13.17
C GLU A 116 -2.57 -1.66 -14.06
N SER A 117 -3.50 -1.47 -15.00
CA SER A 117 -3.46 -0.35 -15.95
C SER A 117 -4.29 0.85 -15.51
N ARG A 118 -5.47 0.61 -14.91
CA ARG A 118 -6.43 1.66 -14.53
C ARG A 118 -6.52 1.90 -13.03
N GLY A 119 -5.78 1.12 -12.25
CA GLY A 119 -5.77 1.23 -10.81
C GLY A 119 -6.89 0.48 -10.10
N GLN A 120 -6.88 0.57 -8.78
CA GLN A 120 -7.95 0.10 -7.89
C GLN A 120 -7.90 0.85 -6.57
N LYS A 121 -9.02 0.77 -5.83
CA LYS A 121 -9.00 1.09 -4.39
C LYS A 121 -8.12 0.09 -3.65
N ILE A 122 -7.29 0.61 -2.76
CA ILE A 122 -6.37 -0.13 -1.91
C ILE A 122 -6.86 0.00 -0.47
N ARG A 123 -7.16 -1.13 0.15
CA ARG A 123 -7.60 -1.17 1.54
C ARG A 123 -6.43 -0.89 2.46
N ARG A 124 -6.69 -0.09 3.51
CA ARG A 124 -5.71 0.16 4.57
C ARG A 124 -5.52 -1.10 5.44
N PRO A 125 -4.36 -1.27 6.10
CA PRO A 125 -4.13 -2.40 7.00
C PRO A 125 -5.24 -2.59 8.07
N SER A 126 -5.74 -1.49 8.62
CA SER A 126 -6.88 -1.47 9.55
C SER A 126 -8.17 -2.04 8.97
N ILE A 127 -8.49 -1.73 7.72
CA ILE A 127 -9.66 -2.26 7.02
C ILE A 127 -9.47 -3.74 6.71
N ILE A 128 -8.31 -4.13 6.17
CA ILE A 128 -8.00 -5.54 5.87
C ILE A 128 -8.12 -6.42 7.13
N THR A 129 -7.58 -5.94 8.25
CA THR A 129 -7.58 -6.69 9.51
C THR A 129 -8.99 -6.81 10.10
N ALA A 130 -9.83 -5.78 9.96
CA ALA A 130 -11.20 -5.77 10.47
C ALA A 130 -12.16 -6.61 9.60
N GLU A 131 -12.08 -6.46 8.27
CA GLU A 131 -13.00 -7.09 7.33
C GLU A 131 -12.56 -8.48 6.87
N LYS A 132 -11.28 -8.84 7.09
CA LYS A 132 -10.70 -10.13 6.66
C LYS A 132 -10.81 -10.41 5.16
N LEU A 133 -10.82 -9.35 4.36
CA LEU A 133 -10.97 -9.41 2.91
C LEU A 133 -9.91 -8.54 2.23
N ALA A 134 -9.20 -9.09 1.25
CA ALA A 134 -8.11 -8.39 0.58
C ALA A 134 -7.83 -8.92 -0.84
N THR A 135 -7.37 -8.03 -1.73
CA THR A 135 -6.83 -8.40 -3.05
C THR A 135 -5.35 -8.82 -2.96
N CYS A 136 -4.77 -9.26 -4.08
CA CYS A 136 -3.32 -9.51 -4.18
C CYS A 136 -2.49 -8.24 -3.93
N LEU A 137 -2.96 -7.08 -4.37
CA LEU A 137 -2.26 -5.81 -4.12
C LEU A 137 -2.38 -5.38 -2.65
N ASP A 138 -3.57 -5.49 -2.06
CA ASP A 138 -3.81 -5.19 -0.64
C ASP A 138 -2.86 -6.00 0.26
N THR A 139 -2.77 -7.31 0.01
CA THR A 139 -1.91 -8.22 0.79
C THR A 139 -0.43 -7.98 0.56
N SER A 140 -0.02 -7.65 -0.68
CA SER A 140 1.37 -7.28 -0.98
C SER A 140 1.80 -6.01 -0.25
N LEU A 141 0.93 -4.98 -0.23
CA LEU A 141 1.19 -3.72 0.44
C LEU A 141 1.10 -3.84 1.96
N LEU A 142 0.19 -4.66 2.50
CA LEU A 142 0.15 -5.01 3.92
C LEU A 142 1.46 -5.64 4.36
N PHE A 143 1.98 -6.59 3.58
CA PHE A 143 3.24 -7.25 3.90
C PHE A 143 4.42 -6.27 3.82
N ALA A 144 4.50 -5.45 2.78
CA ALA A 144 5.49 -4.39 2.68
C ALA A 144 5.43 -3.43 3.88
N SER A 145 4.23 -3.03 4.30
CA SER A 145 4.02 -2.12 5.45
C SER A 145 4.59 -2.71 6.74
N ALA A 146 4.36 -4.01 6.97
CA ALA A 146 4.88 -4.70 8.13
C ALA A 146 6.41 -4.86 8.08
N LEU A 147 6.97 -5.19 6.92
CA LEU A 147 8.42 -5.27 6.72
C LEU A 147 9.08 -3.91 7.01
N GLU A 148 8.57 -2.83 6.42
CA GLU A 148 9.07 -1.47 6.64
C GLU A 148 9.01 -1.05 8.11
N ALA A 149 7.90 -1.37 8.80
CA ALA A 149 7.74 -1.07 10.22
C ALA A 149 8.74 -1.80 11.13
N THR A 150 9.35 -2.90 10.67
CA THR A 150 10.44 -3.60 11.38
C THR A 150 11.84 -3.13 11.00
N GLY A 151 11.97 -2.12 10.13
CA GLY A 151 13.26 -1.63 9.63
C GLY A 151 13.85 -2.49 8.51
N LEU A 152 13.04 -3.32 7.85
CA LEU A 152 13.40 -3.95 6.58
C LEU A 152 13.02 -3.04 5.42
N HIS A 153 13.65 -3.20 4.26
CA HIS A 153 13.42 -2.36 3.09
C HIS A 153 12.72 -3.19 2.00
N PRO A 154 11.37 -3.24 2.00
CA PRO A 154 10.63 -4.04 1.04
C PRO A 154 10.73 -3.44 -0.37
N VAL A 155 10.68 -4.31 -1.38
CA VAL A 155 10.52 -3.94 -2.79
C VAL A 155 9.26 -4.62 -3.31
N VAL A 156 8.34 -3.83 -3.86
CA VAL A 156 7.12 -4.33 -4.50
C VAL A 156 7.37 -4.40 -5.99
N LEU A 157 7.25 -5.60 -6.56
CA LEU A 157 7.39 -5.83 -8.00
C LEU A 157 6.01 -6.06 -8.61
N MET A 158 5.71 -5.33 -9.68
CA MET A 158 4.51 -5.51 -10.48
C MET A 158 4.89 -6.28 -11.75
N PHE A 159 4.14 -7.33 -12.04
CA PHE A 159 4.29 -8.13 -13.26
C PHE A 159 3.05 -7.92 -14.13
N GLN A 160 3.20 -8.06 -15.45
CA GLN A 160 2.05 -8.12 -16.35
C GLN A 160 1.51 -9.56 -16.35
N GLY A 161 0.22 -9.71 -16.08
CA GLY A 161 -0.51 -10.99 -16.09
C GLY A 161 -1.69 -11.01 -17.05
#